data_AF-A0A0R3AIC9-F1
#
_entry.id   AF-A0A0R3AIC9-F1
#
_cell.length_a   1.000
_cell.length_b   1.000
_cell.length_c   1.000
_cell.angle_alpha   90.00
_cell.angle_beta   90.00
_cell.angle_gamma   90.00
#
_symmetry.space_group_name_H-M   'P 1'
#
loop_
_entity.id
_entity.type
_entity.pdbx_description
1 polymer ?
#
loop_
_entity_poly.entity_id
_entity_poly.type
_entity_poly.pdbx_seq_one_letter_code
_entity_poly.pdbx_strand_id
1 'polypeptide(L)'
;MKKIGQRLHEERQRLGYSQQYLAQAGGVSTREQREYEQGEDQPRADYLAALAAHGVDVVYVITGRRSTVVNISRDQAQTLMDNRVLGQKVSLDQAQEEDLLFKFTDPSGPPPDQS
;
A
#
# COMPACT_ATOMS: atom_id res chain seq x y z
N MET A 1 -15.77 -7.13 -10.94
CA MET A 1 -14.38 -7.62 -10.89
C MET A 1 -13.34 -6.65 -11.47
N LYS A 2 -13.69 -5.76 -12.41
CA LYS A 2 -12.77 -4.76 -13.02
C LYS A 2 -12.07 -3.76 -12.08
N LYS A 3 -12.48 -3.66 -10.80
CA LYS A 3 -11.94 -2.66 -9.86
C LYS A 3 -10.48 -2.94 -9.43
N ILE A 4 -10.08 -4.22 -9.32
CA ILE A 4 -8.70 -4.57 -8.94
C ILE A 4 -7.73 -4.22 -10.08
N GLY A 5 -8.05 -4.64 -11.31
CA GLY A 5 -7.25 -4.31 -12.50
C GLY A 5 -7.08 -2.81 -12.72
N GLN A 6 -8.17 -2.05 -12.56
CA GLN A 6 -8.12 -0.59 -12.62
C GLN A 6 -7.16 0.01 -11.56
N ARG A 7 -7.25 -0.42 -10.30
CA ARG A 7 -6.36 0.10 -9.24
C ARG A 7 -4.92 -0.33 -9.40
N LEU A 8 -4.68 -1.54 -9.94
CA LEU A 8 -3.35 -1.99 -10.30
C LEU A 8 -2.75 -1.10 -11.41
N HIS A 9 -3.55 -0.76 -12.42
CA HIS A 9 -3.16 0.19 -13.46
C HIS A 9 -2.85 1.57 -12.88
N GLU A 10 -3.72 2.09 -12.02
CA GLU A 10 -3.53 3.38 -11.33
C GLU A 10 -2.23 3.41 -10.51
N GLU A 11 -1.93 2.34 -9.77
CA GLU A 11 -0.67 2.25 -9.02
C GLU A 11 0.56 2.16 -9.92
N ARG A 12 0.48 1.41 -11.03
CA ARG A 12 1.56 1.37 -12.02
C ARG A 12 1.82 2.76 -12.61
N GLN A 13 0.76 3.49 -12.95
CA GLN A 13 0.85 4.86 -13.46
C GLN A 13 1.41 5.83 -12.42
N ARG A 14 0.95 5.73 -11.16
CA ARG A 14 1.46 6.54 -10.04
C ARG A 14 2.97 6.41 -9.86
N LEU A 15 3.50 5.20 -10.05
CA LEU A 15 4.94 4.91 -9.93
C LEU A 15 5.73 5.19 -11.23
N GLY A 16 5.06 5.53 -12.33
CA GLY A 16 5.71 5.78 -13.63
C GLY A 16 6.27 4.52 -14.30
N TYR A 17 5.81 3.33 -13.91
CA TYR A 17 6.33 2.07 -14.43
C TYR A 17 5.69 1.67 -15.77
N SER A 18 6.48 1.03 -16.63
CA SER A 18 5.97 0.37 -17.84
C SER A 18 5.27 -0.94 -17.48
N GLN A 19 4.39 -1.45 -18.36
CA GLN A 19 3.78 -2.78 -18.15
C GLN A 19 4.83 -3.89 -18.11
N GLN A 20 5.87 -3.81 -18.95
CA GLN A 20 6.95 -4.78 -18.96
C GLN A 20 7.72 -4.82 -17.64
N TYR A 21 8.02 -3.64 -17.06
CA TYR A 21 8.72 -3.57 -15.78
C TYR A 21 7.89 -4.20 -14.66
N LEU A 22 6.60 -3.86 -14.57
CA LEU A 22 5.74 -4.41 -13.52
C LEU A 22 5.50 -5.92 -13.69
N ALA A 23 5.40 -6.40 -14.93
CA ALA A 23 5.32 -7.81 -15.24
C ALA A 23 6.56 -8.57 -14.75
N GLN A 24 7.75 -8.04 -15.04
CA GLN A 24 9.02 -8.61 -14.57
C GLN A 24 9.11 -8.62 -13.03
N ALA A 25 8.72 -7.52 -12.38
CA ALA A 25 8.66 -7.42 -10.92
C ALA A 25 7.73 -8.47 -10.29
N GLY A 26 6.59 -8.74 -10.95
CA GLY A 26 5.63 -9.75 -10.53
C GLY A 26 5.96 -11.18 -10.97
N GLY A 27 7.04 -11.40 -11.72
CA GLY A 27 7.40 -12.72 -12.25
C GLY A 27 6.43 -13.28 -13.31
N VAL A 28 5.69 -12.40 -13.99
CA VAL A 28 4.69 -12.76 -15.02
C VAL A 28 5.06 -12.20 -16.39
N SER A 29 4.38 -12.66 -17.43
CA SER A 29 4.53 -12.10 -18.77
C SER A 29 3.87 -10.72 -18.89
N THR A 30 4.37 -9.89 -19.83
CA THR A 30 3.74 -8.60 -20.15
C THR A 30 2.28 -8.75 -20.62
N ARG A 31 1.93 -9.91 -21.21
CA ARG A 31 0.55 -10.24 -21.58
C ARG A 31 -0.32 -10.40 -20.34
N GLU A 32 0.12 -11.19 -19.35
CA GLU A 32 -0.61 -11.38 -18.09
C GLU A 32 -0.77 -10.06 -17.33
N GLN A 33 0.26 -9.20 -17.29
CA GLN A 33 0.14 -7.85 -16.73
C GLN A 33 -1.00 -7.05 -17.37
N ARG A 34 -1.09 -7.08 -18.71
CA ARG A 34 -2.13 -6.39 -19.46
C ARG A 34 -3.51 -6.97 -19.14
N GLU A 35 -3.63 -8.29 -19.09
CA GLU A 35 -4.87 -9.00 -18.76
C GLU A 35 -5.35 -8.66 -17.33
N TYR A 36 -4.42 -8.57 -16.37
CA TYR A 36 -4.73 -8.12 -15.01
C TYR A 36 -5.24 -6.67 -14.99
N GLU A 37 -4.57 -5.75 -15.69
CA GLU A 37 -4.99 -4.34 -15.76
C GLU A 37 -6.35 -4.16 -16.45
N GLN A 38 -6.65 -4.98 -17.46
CA GLN A 38 -7.94 -4.98 -18.16
C GLN A 38 -9.05 -5.70 -17.37
N GLY A 39 -8.68 -6.47 -16.35
CA GLY A 39 -9.57 -7.29 -15.55
C GLY A 39 -10.09 -8.53 -16.29
N GLU A 40 -9.33 -9.00 -17.27
CA GLU A 40 -9.58 -10.25 -18.03
C GLU A 40 -9.12 -11.47 -17.22
N ASP A 41 -8.07 -11.32 -16.41
CA ASP A 41 -7.63 -12.30 -15.42
C ASP A 41 -7.38 -11.62 -14.06
N GLN A 42 -7.22 -12.42 -13.00
CA GLN A 42 -7.01 -11.94 -11.64
C GLN A 42 -5.56 -12.11 -11.19
N PRO A 43 -4.91 -11.04 -10.69
CA PRO A 43 -3.58 -11.14 -10.12
C PRO A 43 -3.62 -12.01 -8.85
N ARG A 44 -2.72 -12.97 -8.77
CA ARG A 44 -2.58 -13.87 -7.62
C ARG A 44 -1.86 -13.17 -6.46
N ALA A 45 -2.00 -13.74 -5.26
CA ALA A 45 -1.46 -13.15 -4.04
C ALA A 45 0.08 -13.09 -4.02
N ASP A 46 0.75 -14.07 -4.59
CA ASP A 46 2.21 -14.11 -4.78
C ASP A 46 2.71 -12.99 -5.70
N TYR A 47 2.03 -12.77 -6.83
CA TYR A 47 2.29 -11.65 -7.72
C TYR A 47 2.13 -10.31 -6.98
N LEU A 48 1.03 -10.13 -6.24
CA LEU A 48 0.80 -8.90 -5.47
C LEU A 48 1.86 -8.70 -4.36
N ALA A 49 2.26 -9.77 -3.68
CA ALA A 49 3.31 -9.73 -2.67
C ALA A 49 4.66 -9.30 -3.28
N ALA A 50 5.01 -9.79 -4.47
CA ALA A 50 6.20 -9.35 -5.18
C ALA A 50 6.13 -7.85 -5.51
N LEU A 51 4.99 -7.35 -5.98
CA LEU A 51 4.82 -5.93 -6.29
C LEU A 51 4.94 -5.00 -5.09
N ALA A 52 4.60 -5.46 -3.88
CA ALA A 52 4.75 -4.67 -2.66
C ALA A 52 6.21 -4.23 -2.44
N ALA A 53 7.18 -5.10 -2.77
CA ALA A 53 8.62 -4.77 -2.69
C ALA A 53 9.04 -3.69 -3.69
N HIS A 54 8.23 -3.46 -4.73
CA HIS A 54 8.43 -2.42 -5.75
C HIS A 54 7.57 -1.17 -5.49
N GLY A 55 7.04 -0.99 -4.27
CA GLY A 55 6.35 0.23 -3.86
C GLY A 55 4.89 0.36 -4.33
N VAL A 56 4.30 -0.73 -4.86
CA VAL A 56 2.87 -0.79 -5.15
C VAL A 56 2.09 -0.87 -3.84
N ASP A 57 1.07 -0.01 -3.67
CA ASP A 57 0.15 -0.09 -2.53
C ASP A 57 -0.84 -1.25 -2.75
N VAL A 58 -0.43 -2.46 -2.36
CA VAL A 58 -1.25 -3.68 -2.50
C VAL A 58 -2.55 -3.59 -1.70
N VAL A 59 -2.54 -2.90 -0.55
CA VAL A 59 -3.75 -2.69 0.25
C VAL A 59 -4.75 -1.88 -0.55
N TYR A 60 -4.31 -0.81 -1.21
CA TYR A 60 -5.16 -0.05 -2.12
C TYR A 60 -5.64 -0.88 -3.31
N VAL A 61 -4.77 -1.66 -3.95
CA VAL A 61 -5.15 -2.50 -5.10
C VAL A 61 -6.28 -3.47 -4.72
N ILE A 62 -6.22 -4.10 -3.56
CA ILE A 62 -7.22 -5.07 -3.09
C ILE A 62 -8.47 -4.36 -2.56
N THR A 63 -8.30 -3.39 -1.65
CA THR A 63 -9.40 -2.82 -0.86
C THR A 63 -10.03 -1.57 -1.48
N GLY A 64 -9.30 -0.85 -2.33
CA GLY A 64 -9.68 0.47 -2.83
C GLY A 64 -9.42 1.62 -1.88
N ARG A 65 -8.81 1.35 -0.72
CA ARG A 65 -8.51 2.36 0.29
C ARG A 65 -7.03 2.68 0.25
N ARG A 66 -6.69 3.94 -0.05
CA ARG A 66 -5.29 4.37 0.01
C ARG A 66 -4.87 4.40 1.47
N SER A 67 -3.74 3.76 1.78
CA SER A 67 -3.14 3.97 3.09
C SER A 67 -2.54 5.38 3.11
N THR A 68 -3.08 6.26 3.95
CA THR A 68 -2.47 7.56 4.21
C THR A 68 -1.24 7.32 5.06
N VAL A 69 -0.08 7.15 4.44
CA VAL A 69 1.20 7.12 5.15
C VAL A 69 1.49 8.55 5.59
N VAL A 70 1.21 8.86 6.86
CA VAL A 70 1.59 10.13 7.47
C VAL A 70 2.99 9.96 8.03
N ASN A 71 3.98 10.59 7.39
CA ASN A 71 5.33 10.69 7.94
C ASN A 71 5.29 11.69 9.10
N ILE A 72 5.03 11.18 10.30
CA ILE A 72 5.18 11.93 11.54
C ILE A 72 6.55 11.62 12.15
N SER A 73 7.21 12.64 12.71
CA SER A 73 8.43 12.41 13.50
C SER A 73 8.12 11.59 14.74
N ARG A 74 9.14 10.96 15.34
CA ARG A 74 8.98 10.22 16.60
C ARG A 74 8.37 11.09 17.70
N ASP A 75 8.79 12.35 17.77
CA ASP A 75 8.28 13.31 18.75
C ASP A 75 6.83 13.69 18.48
N GLN A 76 6.43 13.79 17.20
CA GLN A 76 5.03 14.00 16.81
C GLN A 76 4.17 12.76 17.12
N ALA A 77 4.69 11.56 16.90
CA ALA A 77 4.02 10.31 17.28
C ALA A 77 3.82 10.22 18.79
N GLN A 78 4.85 10.54 19.58
CA GLN A 78 4.79 10.57 21.03
C GLN A 78 3.76 11.60 21.53
N THR A 79 3.79 12.81 20.96
CA THR A 79 2.82 13.87 21.27
C THR A 79 1.37 13.44 20.99
N LEU A 80 1.11 12.71 19.90
CA LEU A 80 -0.23 12.19 19.59
C LEU A 80 -0.67 11.08 20.55
N MET A 81 0.26 10.24 21.02
CA MET A 81 -0.03 9.20 22.02
C MET A 81 -0.35 9.83 23.38
N ASP A 82 0.43 10.83 23.79
CA ASP A 82 0.29 11.51 25.08
C ASP A 82 -0.98 12.37 25.12
N ASN A 83 -1.30 13.07 24.02
CA ASN A 83 -2.52 13.88 23.90
C ASN A 83 -3.81 13.06 23.80
N ARG A 84 -3.73 11.72 23.64
CA ARG A 84 -4.92 10.85 23.64
C ARG A 84 -5.60 10.77 25.01
N VAL A 85 -4.94 11.20 26.09
CA VAL A 85 -5.50 11.18 27.45
C VAL A 85 -6.41 12.39 27.74
N LEU A 86 -6.33 13.48 26.97
CA LEU A 86 -7.24 14.62 27.14
C LEU A 86 -8.29 14.61 26.03
N GLY A 87 -9.44 14.01 26.37
CA GLY A 87 -10.61 13.95 25.52
C GLY A 87 -10.99 15.29 24.91
N GLN A 88 -10.65 15.47 23.65
CA GLN A 88 -11.40 16.35 22.75
C GLN A 88 -12.09 15.46 21.75
N LYS A 89 -13.41 15.35 21.90
CA LYS A 89 -14.30 14.96 20.82
C LYS A 89 -14.04 15.91 19.66
N VAL A 90 -13.23 15.49 18.69
CA VAL A 90 -13.28 16.09 17.37
C VAL A 90 -14.61 15.62 16.79
N SER A 91 -15.62 16.47 16.89
CA SER A 91 -16.87 16.31 16.15
C SER A 91 -16.54 16.38 14.67
N LEU A 92 -16.24 15.21 14.08
CA LEU A 92 -16.30 15.00 12.66
C LEU A 92 -17.76 14.73 12.35
N ASP A 93 -18.45 15.76 11.88
CA ASP A 93 -19.74 15.57 11.24
C ASP A 93 -19.53 14.56 10.09
N GLN A 94 -20.06 13.36 10.33
CA GLN A 94 -20.28 12.27 9.38
C GLN A 94 -19.05 11.81 8.57
N ALA A 95 -18.18 11.02 9.21
CA ALA A 95 -17.46 9.98 8.49
C ALA A 95 -17.24 8.77 9.42
N GLN A 96 -17.58 7.60 8.90
CA GLN A 96 -17.63 6.32 9.60
C GLN A 96 -16.31 6.01 10.33
N GLU A 97 -16.44 5.57 11.59
CA GLU A 97 -15.33 5.08 12.42
C GLU A 97 -14.56 3.99 11.67
N GLU A 98 -13.35 4.32 11.25
CA GLU A 98 -12.41 3.39 10.64
C GLU A 98 -11.35 3.08 11.69
N ASP A 99 -11.42 1.85 12.23
CA ASP A 99 -10.44 1.33 13.18
C ASP A 99 -9.03 1.41 12.58
N LEU A 100 -8.24 2.37 13.06
CA LEU A 100 -6.84 2.53 12.71
C LEU A 100 -6.03 1.40 13.35
N LEU A 101 -5.87 0.28 12.65
CA LEU A 101 -5.02 -0.82 13.08
C LEU A 101 -3.54 -0.44 12.91
N PHE A 102 -2.90 0.02 13.99
CA PHE A 102 -1.45 0.25 14.05
C PHE A 102 -0.69 -1.09 14.05
N LYS A 103 0.01 -1.41 12.96
CA LYS A 103 1.05 -2.45 12.97
C LYS A 103 2.39 -1.83 13.33
N PHE A 104 2.86 -2.07 14.55
CA PHE A 104 4.28 -1.93 14.85
C PHE A 104 5.02 -3.09 14.16
N THR A 105 5.68 -2.81 13.04
CA THR A 105 6.74 -3.70 12.55
C THR A 105 8.06 -3.17 13.07
N ASP A 106 8.65 -3.88 14.03
CA ASP A 106 10.04 -3.66 14.40
C ASP A 106 10.92 -3.81 13.16
N PRO A 107 11.74 -2.81 12.79
CA PRO A 107 12.75 -2.97 11.76
C PRO A 107 13.93 -3.72 12.36
N SER A 108 13.74 -4.99 12.73
CA SER A 108 14.84 -5.88 13.10
C SER A 108 15.42 -6.52 11.83
N GLY A 109 16.38 -5.83 11.23
CA GLY A 109 17.33 -6.38 10.28
C GLY A 109 18.68 -5.69 10.47
N PRO A 110 19.78 -6.41 10.75
CA PRO A 110 21.10 -5.80 10.86
C PRO A 110 21.53 -5.25 9.49
N PRO A 111 22.25 -4.11 9.42
CA PRO A 111 22.72 -3.54 8.17
C PRO A 111 23.72 -4.49 7.47
N PRO A 112 23.68 -4.63 6.14
CA PRO A 112 24.65 -5.44 5.40
C PRO A 112 26.03 -4.77 5.44
N ASP A 113 27.00 -5.59 5.85
CA ASP A 113 28.46 -5.56 5.69
C ASP A 113 29.08 -4.29 5.05
N GLN A 114 29.94 -3.61 5.83
CA GLN A 114 30.94 -2.68 5.30
C GLN A 114 32.32 -3.29 5.55
N SER A 115 32.97 -3.67 4.43
CA SER A 115 34.38 -4.05 4.21
C SER A 115 35.35 -4.02 5.40
#